data_AF-A0A6N8FY63-F1
#
_entry.id   AF-A0A6N8FY63-F1
#
_cell.length_a   1.000
_cell.length_b   1.000
_cell.length_c   1.000
_cell.angle_alpha   90.00
_cell.angle_beta   90.00
_cell.angle_gamma   90.00
#
_symmetry.space_group_name_H-M   'P 1'
#
loop_
_entity.id
_entity.type
_entity.pdbx_description
1 polymer ?
#
loop_
_entity_poly.entity_id
_entity_poly.type
_entity_poly.pdbx_seq_one_letter_code
_entity_poly.pdbx_strand_id
1 'polypeptide(L)'
;MNAVEQATNLELTSKIATVVNLFKSEFPDVRADLKPWTNDPDTRELVDPDSIDIGFHFPGVSRSLQSRSILLQIRFHQDLLNGDRTCIGVEAAGFDYRGKQWRLSTVENWSFVGVQPSPEAGEKLKSFCRKLIQVFNQPTV
;
A
#
# COMPACT_ATOMS: atom_id res chain seq x y z
N MET A 1 1.11 1.97 -10.17
CA MET A 1 2.03 1.09 -10.92
C MET A 1 2.64 0.04 -10.02
N ASN A 2 3.09 -1.11 -10.57
CA ASN A 2 3.76 -2.14 -9.77
C ASN A 2 5.02 -1.58 -9.09
N ALA A 3 5.24 -1.90 -7.81
CA ALA A 3 6.39 -1.38 -7.08
C ALA A 3 7.75 -1.73 -7.70
N VAL A 4 7.88 -2.91 -8.32
CA VAL A 4 9.13 -3.30 -9.00
C VAL A 4 9.46 -2.41 -10.21
N GLU A 5 8.45 -1.86 -10.88
CA GLU A 5 8.65 -0.96 -12.03
C GLU A 5 9.11 0.43 -11.57
N GLN A 6 8.83 0.76 -10.31
CA GLN A 6 9.17 2.04 -9.68
C GLN A 6 10.51 1.99 -8.92
N ALA A 7 11.08 0.80 -8.69
CA ALA A 7 12.40 0.60 -8.09
C ALA A 7 13.54 0.92 -9.09
N THR A 8 13.51 2.12 -9.70
CA THR A 8 14.43 2.55 -10.78
C THR A 8 15.76 3.10 -10.26
N ASN A 9 15.83 3.44 -8.97
CA ASN A 9 17.04 3.90 -8.31
C ASN A 9 17.16 3.30 -6.89
N LEU A 10 18.34 3.44 -6.29
CA LEU A 10 18.66 2.87 -4.97
C LEU A 10 17.77 3.44 -3.86
N GLU A 11 17.43 4.73 -3.95
CA GLU A 11 16.60 5.40 -2.96
C GLU A 11 15.19 4.80 -2.93
N LEU A 12 14.51 4.73 -4.08
CA LEU A 12 13.19 4.14 -4.21
C LEU A 12 13.20 2.66 -3.83
N THR A 13 14.24 1.92 -4.22
CA THR A 13 14.42 0.53 -3.82
C THR A 13 14.49 0.39 -2.29
N SER A 14 15.27 1.25 -1.63
CA SER A 14 15.43 1.26 -0.17
C SER A 14 14.12 1.65 0.53
N LYS A 15 13.40 2.66 0.03
CA LYS A 15 12.10 3.09 0.55
C LYS A 15 11.06 1.96 0.42
N ILE A 16 10.98 1.29 -0.73
CA ILE A 16 10.08 0.14 -0.94
C ILE A 16 10.44 -1.01 0.02
N ALA A 17 11.72 -1.35 0.16
CA ALA A 17 12.17 -2.40 1.08
C ALA A 17 11.82 -2.06 2.54
N THR A 18 11.98 -0.79 2.92
CA THR A 18 11.61 -0.28 4.25
C THR A 18 10.12 -0.45 4.50
N VAL A 19 9.27 -0.09 3.54
CA VAL A 19 7.81 -0.28 3.64
C VAL A 19 7.43 -1.76 3.80
N VAL A 20 8.04 -2.65 3.01
CA VAL A 20 7.79 -4.09 3.13
C VAL A 20 8.17 -4.59 4.53
N ASN A 21 9.31 -4.15 5.06
CA ASN A 21 9.76 -4.56 6.39
C ASN A 21 8.89 -3.98 7.51
N LEU A 22 8.46 -2.72 7.40
CA LEU A 22 7.53 -2.10 8.34
C LEU A 22 6.18 -2.83 8.37
N PHE A 23 5.68 -3.29 7.21
CA PHE A 23 4.44 -4.06 7.18
C PHE A 23 4.63 -5.42 7.87
N LYS A 24 5.73 -6.11 7.56
CA LYS A 24 6.06 -7.40 8.15
C LYS A 24 6.35 -7.33 9.65
N SER A 25 6.82 -6.21 10.19
CA SER A 25 6.97 -6.06 11.65
C SER A 25 5.64 -6.05 12.39
N GLU A 26 4.57 -5.58 11.73
CA GLU A 26 3.21 -5.60 12.29
C GLU A 26 2.49 -6.93 11.96
N PHE A 27 2.81 -7.54 10.80
CA PHE A 27 2.19 -8.77 10.30
C PHE A 27 3.25 -9.77 9.76
N PRO A 28 3.90 -10.57 10.63
CA PRO A 28 5.10 -11.35 10.27
C PRO A 28 4.92 -12.42 9.18
N ASP A 29 3.76 -13.09 9.13
CA ASP A 29 3.52 -14.21 8.22
C ASP A 29 3.15 -13.81 6.78
N VAL A 30 3.14 -12.50 6.50
CA VAL A 30 2.71 -11.95 5.22
C VAL A 30 3.81 -12.08 4.16
N ARG A 31 3.40 -12.44 2.95
CA ARG A 31 4.24 -12.39 1.74
C ARG A 31 3.98 -11.10 0.98
N ALA A 32 5.03 -10.34 0.70
CA ALA A 32 4.95 -9.15 -0.13
C ALA A 32 5.03 -9.53 -1.62
N ASP A 33 4.26 -8.82 -2.43
CA ASP A 33 4.15 -8.96 -3.86
C ASP A 33 4.37 -7.57 -4.50
N LEU A 34 5.48 -7.40 -5.20
CA LEU A 34 5.85 -6.14 -5.84
C LEU A 34 5.30 -6.01 -7.27
N LYS A 35 4.52 -6.99 -7.72
CA LYS A 35 3.80 -7.00 -9.01
C LYS A 35 2.32 -7.36 -8.80
N PRO A 36 1.56 -6.61 -7.98
CA PRO A 36 0.16 -6.93 -7.71
C PRO A 36 -0.73 -6.87 -8.94
N TRP A 37 -0.34 -6.13 -9.98
CA TRP A 37 -1.05 -6.08 -11.25
C TRP A 37 -0.43 -7.03 -12.26
N THR A 38 -1.28 -7.84 -12.87
CA THR A 38 -0.87 -8.77 -13.93
C THR A 38 -1.01 -8.05 -15.28
N ASN A 39 -0.30 -8.50 -16.32
CA ASN A 39 -0.47 -7.97 -17.69
C ASN A 39 -1.78 -8.48 -18.34
N ASP A 40 -2.86 -8.53 -17.59
CA ASP A 40 -4.18 -8.87 -18.10
C ASP A 40 -4.92 -7.57 -18.48
N PRO A 41 -5.73 -7.57 -19.56
CA PRO A 41 -6.47 -6.38 -20.00
C PRO A 41 -7.35 -5.77 -18.90
N ASP A 42 -7.94 -6.58 -18.02
CA ASP A 42 -8.92 -6.13 -17.02
C ASP A 42 -8.27 -5.37 -15.86
N THR A 43 -6.99 -5.61 -15.56
CA THR A 43 -6.26 -4.93 -14.48
C THR A 43 -5.42 -3.74 -14.94
N ARG A 44 -5.23 -3.55 -16.25
CA ARG A 44 -4.46 -2.42 -16.82
C ARG A 44 -5.09 -1.06 -16.53
N GLU A 45 -6.41 -0.95 -16.58
CA GLU A 45 -7.12 0.31 -16.31
C GLU A 45 -7.08 0.73 -14.83
N LEU A 46 -6.73 -0.20 -13.94
CA LEU A 46 -6.61 0.05 -12.50
C LEU A 46 -5.21 0.57 -12.10
N VAL A 47 -4.26 0.56 -13.03
CA VAL A 47 -2.90 1.03 -12.80
C VAL A 47 -2.88 2.55 -12.80
N ASP A 48 -2.72 3.14 -11.61
CA ASP A 48 -2.46 4.57 -11.48
C ASP A 48 -0.96 4.83 -11.76
N PRO A 49 -0.60 5.66 -12.78
CA PRO A 49 0.79 5.99 -13.08
C PRO A 49 1.48 6.75 -11.93
N ASP A 50 0.70 7.45 -11.11
CA ASP A 50 1.19 8.26 -10.00
C ASP A 50 1.22 7.47 -8.68
N SER A 51 1.10 6.14 -8.74
CA SER A 51 1.18 5.27 -7.56
C SER A 51 2.32 4.24 -7.59
N ILE A 52 2.78 3.87 -6.39
CA ILE A 52 3.58 2.66 -6.15
C ILE A 52 2.68 1.64 -5.45
N ASP A 53 2.44 0.51 -6.11
CA ASP A 53 1.48 -0.50 -5.65
C ASP A 53 2.20 -1.76 -5.15
N ILE A 54 1.82 -2.22 -3.96
CA ILE A 54 2.36 -3.40 -3.30
C ILE A 54 1.22 -4.28 -2.81
N GLY A 55 1.26 -5.56 -3.16
CA GLY A 55 0.38 -6.60 -2.62
C GLY A 55 0.97 -7.24 -1.37
N PHE A 56 0.11 -7.59 -0.43
CA PHE A 56 0.45 -8.32 0.78
C PHE A 56 -0.50 -9.51 0.93
N HIS A 57 0.03 -10.72 0.90
CA HIS A 57 -0.73 -11.97 0.92
C HIS A 57 -0.54 -12.70 2.24
N PHE A 58 -1.65 -12.98 2.92
CA PHE A 58 -1.66 -13.78 4.14
C PHE A 58 -1.70 -15.28 3.78
N PRO A 59 -1.17 -16.18 4.64
CA PRO A 59 -1.24 -17.64 4.40
C PRO A 59 -2.68 -18.19 4.39
N GLY A 60 -3.63 -17.45 4.95
CA GLY A 60 -5.07 -17.71 4.93
C GLY A 60 -5.86 -16.43 5.16
N VAL A 61 -7.17 -16.53 5.40
CA VAL A 61 -7.98 -15.35 5.75
C VAL A 61 -7.58 -14.86 7.14
N SER A 62 -7.08 -13.63 7.20
CA SER A 62 -6.86 -12.92 8.46
C SER A 62 -8.21 -12.49 9.03
N ARG A 63 -8.58 -13.05 10.20
CA ARG A 63 -9.81 -12.65 10.90
C ARG A 63 -9.70 -11.25 11.50
N SER A 64 -8.50 -10.82 11.91
CA SER A 64 -8.33 -9.47 12.46
C SER A 64 -8.38 -8.40 11.38
N LEU A 65 -7.87 -8.69 10.18
CA LEU A 65 -7.93 -7.76 9.04
C LEU A 65 -9.09 -8.04 8.07
N GLN A 66 -9.96 -9.00 8.37
CA GLN A 66 -11.12 -9.37 7.53
C GLN A 66 -10.79 -9.51 6.03
N SER A 67 -9.62 -10.06 5.72
CA SER A 67 -9.08 -10.16 4.36
C SER A 67 -8.02 -11.26 4.26
N ARG A 68 -7.81 -11.78 3.05
CA ARG A 68 -6.75 -12.73 2.69
C ARG A 68 -5.56 -12.06 2.00
N SER A 69 -5.79 -10.91 1.39
CA SER A 69 -4.73 -10.07 0.84
C SER A 69 -5.08 -8.60 1.01
N ILE A 70 -4.05 -7.76 1.02
CA ILE A 70 -4.17 -6.30 1.03
C ILE A 70 -3.41 -5.76 -0.17
N LEU A 71 -4.06 -4.89 -0.93
CA LEU A 71 -3.40 -4.02 -1.90
C LEU A 71 -3.13 -2.68 -1.23
N LEU A 72 -1.88 -2.23 -1.27
CA LEU A 72 -1.48 -0.87 -0.93
C LEU A 72 -1.13 -0.11 -2.19
N GLN A 73 -1.67 1.08 -2.34
CA GLN A 73 -1.36 2.01 -3.42
C GLN A 73 -0.85 3.31 -2.79
N ILE A 74 0.45 3.55 -2.90
CA ILE A 74 1.11 4.73 -2.35
C ILE A 74 0.99 5.82 -3.40
N ARG A 75 0.28 6.89 -3.10
CA ARG A 75 -0.07 7.92 -4.06
C ARG A 75 0.88 9.10 -3.98
N PHE A 76 1.32 9.55 -5.14
CA PHE A 76 2.21 10.70 -5.28
C PHE A 76 1.50 11.83 -6.01
N HIS A 77 1.94 13.05 -5.71
CA HIS A 77 1.66 14.23 -6.51
C HIS A 77 2.98 14.72 -7.08
N GLN A 78 2.97 15.00 -8.38
CA GLN A 78 4.10 15.58 -9.08
C GLN A 78 3.90 17.09 -9.18
N ASP A 79 4.75 17.86 -8.52
CA ASP A 79 4.78 19.32 -8.71
C ASP A 79 5.43 19.61 -10.07
N LEU A 80 4.65 20.18 -10.99
CA LEU A 80 5.09 20.53 -12.34
C LEU A 80 6.07 21.71 -12.36
N LEU A 81 6.10 22.53 -11.29
CA LEU A 81 6.96 23.70 -11.21
C LEU A 81 8.36 23.35 -10.69
N ASN A 82 8.43 22.47 -9.69
CA ASN A 82 9.69 22.13 -9.02
C ASN A 82 10.26 20.77 -9.43
N GLY A 83 9.47 19.91 -10.09
CA GLY A 83 9.87 18.55 -10.43
C GLY A 83 9.87 17.60 -9.23
N ASP A 84 9.40 18.04 -8.07
CA ASP A 84 9.34 17.24 -6.86
C ASP A 84 8.14 16.28 -6.86
N ARG A 85 8.40 15.03 -6.45
CA ARG A 85 7.39 13.99 -6.29
C ARG A 85 7.12 13.76 -4.80
N THR A 86 5.97 14.19 -4.31
CA THR A 86 5.62 14.08 -2.87
C THR A 86 4.56 13.01 -2.65
N CYS A 87 4.71 12.20 -1.60
CA CYS A 87 3.67 11.26 -1.20
C CYS A 87 2.51 12.01 -0.54
N ILE A 88 1.32 11.91 -1.12
CA ILE A 88 0.11 12.59 -0.65
C ILE A 88 -0.79 11.67 0.20
N GLY A 89 -0.57 10.36 0.13
CA GLY A 89 -1.33 9.40 0.92
C GLY A 89 -1.23 7.97 0.41
N VAL A 90 -2.05 7.12 0.99
CA VAL A 90 -2.13 5.69 0.71
C VAL A 90 -3.59 5.30 0.59
N GLU A 91 -3.89 4.54 -0.46
CA GLU A 91 -5.13 3.76 -0.55
C GLU A 91 -4.78 2.31 -0.18
N ALA A 92 -5.48 1.77 0.81
CA ALA A 92 -5.36 0.37 1.21
C ALA A 92 -6.70 -0.34 0.99
N ALA A 93 -6.69 -1.51 0.38
CA ALA A 93 -7.88 -2.31 0.19
C ALA A 93 -7.64 -3.78 0.57
N GLY A 94 -8.51 -4.33 1.38
CA GLY A 94 -8.51 -5.75 1.76
C GLY A 94 -9.40 -6.56 0.84
N PHE A 95 -8.94 -7.75 0.44
CA PHE A 95 -9.65 -8.65 -0.46
C PHE A 95 -9.73 -10.06 0.13
N ASP A 96 -10.80 -10.78 -0.18
CA ASP A 96 -10.91 -12.23 -0.03
C ASP A 96 -11.51 -12.84 -1.31
N TYR A 97 -11.92 -14.11 -1.26
CA TYR A 97 -12.51 -14.80 -2.42
C TYR A 97 -13.84 -14.19 -2.91
N ARG A 98 -14.50 -13.37 -2.09
CA ARG A 98 -15.73 -12.64 -2.41
C ARG A 98 -15.43 -11.26 -3.01
N GLY A 99 -14.15 -10.91 -3.17
CA GLY A 99 -13.70 -9.62 -3.69
C GLY A 99 -13.29 -8.65 -2.59
N LYS A 100 -13.46 -7.34 -2.86
CA LYS A 100 -13.06 -6.25 -1.97
C LYS A 100 -13.93 -6.24 -0.71
N GLN A 101 -13.30 -6.42 0.46
CA GLN A 101 -14.00 -6.45 1.74
C GLN A 101 -14.04 -5.07 2.39
N TRP A 102 -12.95 -4.33 2.31
CA TRP A 102 -12.86 -2.97 2.83
C TRP A 102 -11.86 -2.13 2.05
N ARG A 103 -11.99 -0.81 2.19
CA ARG A 103 -10.99 0.17 1.77
C ARG A 103 -10.70 1.17 2.89
N LEU A 104 -9.50 1.71 2.89
CA LEU A 104 -9.03 2.79 3.75
C LEU A 104 -8.29 3.79 2.86
N SER A 105 -8.75 5.04 2.85
CA SER A 105 -8.02 6.16 2.25
C SER A 105 -7.37 6.99 3.36
N THR A 106 -6.10 7.35 3.19
CA THR A 106 -5.44 8.34 4.05
C THR A 106 -5.43 9.75 3.46
N VAL A 107 -5.98 9.94 2.27
CA VAL A 107 -6.16 11.26 1.65
C VAL A 107 -7.48 11.88 2.12
N GLU A 108 -8.50 11.05 2.32
CA GLU A 108 -9.82 11.45 2.80
C GLU A 108 -9.96 11.24 4.33
N ASN A 109 -11.12 10.73 4.75
CA ASN A 109 -11.43 10.38 6.13
C ASN A 109 -10.78 9.03 6.44
N TRP A 110 -9.73 9.02 7.27
CA TRP A 110 -8.93 7.87 7.74
C TRP A 110 -9.77 6.78 8.44
N SER A 111 -10.66 6.17 7.68
CA SER A 111 -11.75 5.33 8.12
C SER A 111 -11.93 4.19 7.13
N PHE A 112 -12.33 3.04 7.66
CA PHE A 112 -12.60 1.86 6.85
C PHE A 112 -14.02 1.95 6.30
N VAL A 113 -14.17 1.72 5.00
CA VAL A 113 -15.47 1.53 4.33
C VAL A 113 -15.59 0.06 3.96
N GLY A 114 -16.62 -0.62 4.45
CA GLY A 114 -16.85 -2.06 4.24
C GLY A 114 -16.75 -2.88 5.53
N VAL A 115 -16.36 -4.16 5.41
CA VAL A 115 -16.17 -5.07 6.55
C VAL A 115 -14.94 -4.63 7.35
N GLN A 116 -15.18 -4.04 8.52
CA GLN A 116 -14.09 -3.41 9.27
C GLN A 116 -13.12 -4.43 9.87
N PRO A 117 -11.80 -4.20 9.77
CA PRO A 117 -10.82 -4.86 10.63
C PRO A 117 -11.16 -4.71 12.11
N SER A 118 -10.63 -5.61 12.94
CA SER A 118 -10.67 -5.42 14.39
C SER A 118 -10.01 -4.09 14.78
N PRO A 119 -10.48 -3.41 15.84
CA PRO A 119 -9.96 -2.09 16.21
C PRO A 119 -8.42 -2.06 16.34
N GLU A 120 -7.83 -3.08 16.96
CA GLU A 120 -6.37 -3.18 17.12
C GLU A 120 -5.64 -3.31 15.78
N ALA A 121 -6.11 -4.19 14.88
CA ALA A 121 -5.47 -4.39 13.58
C ALA A 121 -5.67 -3.18 12.66
N GLY A 122 -6.84 -2.53 12.75
CA GLY A 122 -7.12 -1.28 12.05
C GLY A 122 -6.20 -0.15 12.48
N GLU A 123 -5.95 0.02 13.78
CA GLU A 123 -5.00 1.03 14.27
C GLU A 123 -3.54 0.69 13.93
N LYS A 124 -3.13 -0.58 13.96
CA LYS A 124 -1.81 -1.00 13.44
C LYS A 124 -1.65 -0.62 11.97
N LEU A 125 -2.67 -0.88 11.14
CA LEU A 125 -2.63 -0.52 9.72
C LEU A 125 -2.55 0.99 9.51
N LYS A 126 -3.36 1.78 10.23
CA LYS A 126 -3.28 3.26 10.15
C LYS A 126 -1.93 3.79 10.63
N SER A 127 -1.38 3.24 11.71
CA SER A 127 -0.05 3.58 12.23
C SER A 127 1.04 3.28 11.21
N PHE A 128 0.96 2.10 10.59
CA PHE A 128 1.82 1.72 9.47
C PHE A 128 1.71 2.72 8.30
N CYS A 129 0.51 3.12 7.90
CA CYS A 129 0.33 4.12 6.84
C CYS A 129 0.99 5.48 7.18
N ARG A 130 0.94 5.93 8.44
CA ARG A 130 1.65 7.15 8.88
C ARG A 130 3.16 7.01 8.69
N LYS A 131 3.74 5.89 9.16
CA LYS A 131 5.17 5.62 9.03
C LYS A 131 5.58 5.53 7.56
N LEU A 132 4.77 4.88 6.72
CA LEU A 132 4.99 4.77 5.29
C LEU A 132 5.05 6.16 4.63
N ILE A 133 4.07 7.02 4.89
CA ILE A 133 4.04 8.38 4.32
C ILE A 133 5.31 9.15 4.74
N GLN A 134 5.72 9.03 6.00
CA GLN A 134 6.98 9.63 6.48
C GLN A 134 8.20 9.10 5.73
N VAL A 135 8.32 7.78 5.49
CA VAL A 135 9.44 7.20 4.75
C VAL A 135 9.58 7.80 3.35
N PHE A 136 8.47 8.06 2.65
CA PHE A 136 8.54 8.66 1.31
C PHE A 136 8.78 10.16 1.32
N ASN A 137 8.27 10.87 2.32
CA ASN A 137 8.41 12.33 2.45
C ASN A 137 9.67 12.78 3.22
N GLN A 138 10.46 11.85 3.75
CA GLN A 138 11.74 12.17 4.37
C GLN A 138 12.75 12.61 3.29
N PRO A 139 13.40 13.77 3.47
CA PRO A 139 14.51 14.18 2.62
C PRO A 139 15.66 13.19 2.77
N THR A 140 16.29 12.83 1.66
CA THR A 140 17.53 12.06 1.66
C THR A 140 18.63 12.94 2.26
N VAL A 141 19.29 12.45 3.32
CA VAL A 141 20.49 13.08 3.91
C VAL A 141 21.70 12.83 3.01
#